data_AF-A0A838SIP1-F1
#
_entry.id   AF-A0A838SIP1-F1
#
_cell.length_a   1.000
_cell.length_b   1.000
_cell.length_c   1.000
_cell.angle_alpha   90.00
_cell.angle_beta   90.00
_cell.angle_gamma   90.00
#
_symmetry.space_group_name_H-M   'P 1'
#
loop_
_entity.id
_entity.type
_entity.pdbx_description
1 polymer ?
#
loop_
_entity_poly.entity_id
_entity_poly.type
_entity_poly.pdbx_seq_one_letter_code
_entity_poly.pdbx_strand_id
1 'polypeptide(L)'
;MTPALLAIHLRDYSLVNPYQHLLAEALRAEGVEVVLSEGLGRLPVLGAVRAYGTPDILHLHWPSDLWLGRGRWSAALAGSLLVQVALLRARGVTVAYTAHNLADHERRKPRLEATVNRLLARLADLVFVHAEASRQPVASALDLCGRRRPAVHVVPHPSYVEAYDWGVDRPAA
;
A
#
# COMPACT_ATOMS: atom_id res chain seq x y z
N MET A 1 -28.33 3.62 9.54
CA MET A 1 -27.05 4.16 9.01
C MET A 1 -26.07 3.00 9.00
N THR A 2 -25.61 2.57 7.83
CA THR A 2 -24.51 1.61 7.73
C THR A 2 -23.25 2.25 8.33
N PRO A 3 -22.49 1.56 9.18
CA PRO A 3 -21.24 2.10 9.70
C PRO A 3 -20.28 2.40 8.53
N ALA A 4 -19.53 3.50 8.64
CA ALA A 4 -18.50 3.84 7.68
C ALA A 4 -17.44 2.73 7.64
N LEU A 5 -16.94 2.40 6.44
CA LEU A 5 -15.85 1.44 6.27
C LEU A 5 -14.56 2.04 6.83
N LEU A 6 -13.83 1.28 7.65
CA LEU A 6 -12.51 1.68 8.14
C LEU A 6 -11.41 1.12 7.24
N ALA A 7 -10.63 2.01 6.62
CA ALA A 7 -9.44 1.70 5.85
C ALA A 7 -8.18 2.19 6.57
N ILE A 8 -7.26 1.28 6.89
CA ILE A 8 -5.92 1.63 7.38
C ILE A 8 -4.94 1.56 6.21
N HIS A 9 -4.40 2.71 5.83
CA HIS A 9 -3.30 2.82 4.88
C HIS A 9 -1.98 2.71 5.65
N LEU A 10 -1.24 1.63 5.42
CA LEU A 10 0.01 1.35 6.10
C LEU A 10 1.20 1.94 5.33
N ARG A 11 2.10 2.57 6.08
CA ARG A 11 3.14 3.54 5.68
C ARG A 11 2.53 4.86 5.25
N ASP A 12 2.73 5.87 6.08
CA ASP A 12 2.33 7.23 5.78
C ASP A 12 3.51 7.98 5.14
N TYR A 13 3.35 8.31 3.87
CA TYR A 13 4.22 9.16 3.07
C TYR A 13 3.50 10.45 2.68
N SER A 14 2.33 10.75 3.25
CA SER A 14 1.51 11.91 2.88
C SER A 14 2.23 13.25 3.08
N LEU A 15 3.16 13.31 4.03
CA LEU A 15 3.98 14.50 4.28
C LEU A 15 5.02 14.79 3.19
N VAL A 16 5.39 13.79 2.39
CA VAL A 16 6.43 13.90 1.35
C VAL A 16 5.90 13.62 -0.06
N ASN A 17 4.74 12.99 -0.17
CA ASN A 17 4.07 12.69 -1.42
C ASN A 17 2.55 12.87 -1.26
N PRO A 18 1.92 13.82 -1.99
CA PRO A 18 0.51 14.12 -1.83
C PRO A 18 -0.42 12.98 -2.26
N TYR A 19 0.09 11.96 -2.95
CA TYR A 19 -0.68 10.81 -3.40
C TYR A 19 -1.61 10.23 -2.32
N GLN A 20 -1.06 9.90 -1.14
CA GLN A 20 -1.85 9.25 -0.09
C GLN A 20 -2.85 10.19 0.57
N HIS A 21 -2.51 11.48 0.65
CA HIS A 21 -3.41 12.50 1.16
C HIS A 21 -4.62 12.65 0.23
N LEU A 22 -4.38 12.86 -1.07
CA LEU A 22 -5.42 13.00 -2.09
C LEU A 22 -6.30 11.75 -2.20
N LEU A 23 -5.69 10.56 -2.14
CA LEU A 23 -6.44 9.30 -2.10
C LEU A 23 -7.32 9.19 -0.84
N ALA A 24 -6.79 9.55 0.32
CA ALA A 24 -7.54 9.49 1.57
C ALA A 24 -8.70 10.49 1.58
N GLU A 25 -8.51 11.70 1.05
CA GLU A 25 -9.58 12.70 0.91
C GLU A 25 -10.69 12.22 -0.01
N ALA A 26 -10.34 11.69 -1.20
CA ALA A 26 -11.33 11.14 -2.12
C ALA A 26 -12.13 10.00 -1.49
N LEU A 27 -11.48 9.08 -0.76
CA LEU A 27 -12.15 8.00 -0.05
C LEU A 27 -13.05 8.50 1.09
N ARG A 28 -12.61 9.53 1.83
CA ARG A 28 -13.43 10.15 2.89
C ARG A 28 -14.66 10.85 2.33
N ALA A 29 -14.57 11.47 1.16
CA ALA A 29 -15.72 12.07 0.48
C ALA A 29 -16.78 11.00 0.11
N GLU A 30 -16.35 9.77 -0.14
CA GLU A 30 -17.22 8.60 -0.37
C GLU A 30 -17.67 7.90 0.95
N GLY A 31 -17.38 8.49 2.11
CA GLY A 31 -17.81 7.99 3.41
C GLY A 31 -16.95 6.88 4.01
N VAL A 32 -15.72 6.67 3.51
CA VAL A 32 -14.73 5.76 4.11
C VAL A 32 -13.93 6.49 5.18
N GLU A 33 -13.84 5.92 6.37
CA GLU A 33 -12.90 6.38 7.39
C GLU A 33 -11.49 5.92 7.01
N VAL A 34 -10.59 6.85 6.70
CA VAL A 34 -9.21 6.54 6.34
C VAL A 34 -8.24 6.96 7.43
N VAL A 35 -7.47 5.99 7.93
CA VAL A 35 -6.35 6.20 8.83
C VAL A 35 -5.04 6.01 8.07
N LEU A 36 -4.20 7.04 8.02
CA LEU A 36 -2.83 6.92 7.56
C LEU A 36 -1.96 6.52 8.74
N SER A 37 -1.28 5.38 8.66
CA SER A 37 -0.49 4.82 9.75
C SER A 37 0.94 4.57 9.30
N GLU A 38 1.89 5.13 10.03
CA GLU A 38 3.33 4.91 9.81
C GLU A 38 3.73 3.43 9.91
N GLY A 39 3.01 2.62 10.68
CA GLY A 39 3.39 1.22 10.92
C GLY A 39 4.74 1.13 11.64
N LEU A 40 4.74 1.45 12.94
CA LEU A 40 5.98 1.51 13.73
C LEU A 40 6.35 0.16 14.37
N GLY A 41 7.65 -0.01 14.61
CA GLY A 41 8.20 -1.14 15.36
C GLY A 41 8.24 -2.47 14.59
N ARG A 42 8.27 -3.58 15.33
CA ARG A 42 8.38 -4.94 14.75
C ARG A 42 7.04 -5.53 14.30
N LEU A 43 5.94 -4.95 14.77
CA LEU A 43 4.57 -5.40 14.51
C LEU A 43 3.73 -4.25 13.94
N PRO A 44 4.07 -3.73 12.74
CA PRO A 44 3.47 -2.51 12.20
C PRO A 44 1.95 -2.63 11.99
N VAL A 45 1.49 -3.79 11.52
CA VAL A 45 0.06 -4.05 11.24
C VAL A 45 -0.71 -4.24 12.54
N LEU A 46 -0.24 -5.11 13.44
CA LEU A 46 -0.93 -5.33 14.71
C LEU A 46 -0.86 -4.12 15.65
N GLY A 47 0.22 -3.33 15.55
CA GLY A 47 0.32 -2.04 16.23
C GLY A 47 -0.75 -1.07 15.75
N ALA A 48 -0.96 -0.96 14.44
CA ALA A 48 -2.05 -0.16 13.87
C ALA A 48 -3.43 -0.68 14.31
N VAL A 49 -3.65 -2.00 14.27
CA VAL A 49 -4.91 -2.60 14.76
C VAL A 49 -5.15 -2.32 16.24
N ARG A 50 -4.10 -2.36 17.07
CA ARG A 50 -4.21 -2.03 18.50
C ARG A 50 -4.55 -0.56 18.72
N ALA A 51 -4.02 0.34 17.89
CA ALA A 51 -4.22 1.78 18.04
C ALA A 51 -5.59 2.25 17.52
N TYR A 52 -6.06 1.67 16.41
CA TYR A 52 -7.22 2.18 15.66
C TYR A 52 -8.37 1.18 15.53
N GLY A 53 -8.22 -0.06 16.02
CA GLY A 53 -9.18 -1.13 15.83
C GLY A 53 -8.90 -1.99 14.59
N THR A 54 -9.66 -3.09 14.45
CA THR A 54 -9.55 -3.96 13.27
C THR A 54 -10.21 -3.27 12.07
N PRO A 55 -9.48 -2.99 10.97
CA PRO A 55 -10.06 -2.33 9.82
C PRO A 55 -10.88 -3.29 8.95
N ASP A 56 -11.79 -2.75 8.15
CA ASP A 56 -12.42 -3.47 7.05
C ASP A 56 -11.43 -3.67 5.88
N ILE A 57 -10.56 -2.68 5.67
CA ILE A 57 -9.55 -2.66 4.61
C ILE A 57 -8.16 -2.35 5.19
N LEU A 58 -7.19 -3.23 4.97
CA LEU A 58 -5.77 -2.92 5.14
C LEU A 58 -5.16 -2.61 3.77
N HIS A 59 -4.76 -1.36 3.55
CA HIS A 59 -4.15 -0.93 2.29
C HIS A 59 -2.65 -0.72 2.46
N LEU A 60 -1.85 -1.52 1.76
CA LEU A 60 -0.39 -1.51 1.84
C LEU A 60 0.21 -0.56 0.79
N HIS A 61 1.05 0.36 1.26
CA HIS A 61 1.91 1.21 0.43
C HIS A 61 3.38 1.02 0.84
N TRP A 62 4.28 0.91 -0.15
CA TRP A 62 5.74 0.75 0.04
C TRP A 62 6.15 -0.18 1.22
N PRO A 63 5.66 -1.43 1.25
CA PRO A 63 5.88 -2.33 2.39
C PRO A 63 7.36 -2.68 2.63
N SER A 64 8.22 -2.47 1.64
CA SER A 64 9.68 -2.63 1.75
C SER A 64 10.27 -1.80 2.89
N ASP A 65 9.77 -0.59 3.13
CA ASP A 65 10.37 0.35 4.09
C ASP A 65 10.24 -0.09 5.54
N LEU A 66 9.37 -1.05 5.81
CA LEU A 66 9.20 -1.65 7.14
C LEU A 66 10.39 -2.55 7.52
N TRP A 67 11.11 -3.08 6.54
CA TRP A 67 12.15 -4.09 6.78
C TRP A 67 13.45 -3.87 5.99
N LEU A 68 13.43 -3.07 4.92
CA LEU A 68 14.63 -2.70 4.17
C LEU A 68 15.54 -1.82 5.05
N GLY A 69 16.86 -1.94 4.88
CA GLY A 69 17.85 -1.22 5.70
C GLY A 69 18.03 -1.76 7.13
N ARG A 70 17.26 -2.76 7.58
CA ARG A 70 17.35 -3.34 8.94
C ARG A 70 18.47 -4.41 9.10
N GLY A 71 19.46 -4.42 8.22
CA GLY A 71 20.62 -5.31 8.27
C GLY A 71 20.26 -6.80 8.28
N ARG A 72 20.69 -7.53 9.32
CA ARG A 72 20.43 -8.96 9.50
C ARG A 72 18.96 -9.28 9.83
N TRP A 73 18.18 -8.29 10.28
CA TRP A 73 16.80 -8.47 10.71
C TRP A 73 15.77 -8.30 9.59
N SER A 74 16.17 -7.82 8.41
CA SER A 74 15.26 -7.54 7.29
C SER A 74 14.35 -8.72 6.94
N ALA A 75 14.90 -9.93 6.82
CA ALA A 75 14.11 -11.11 6.47
C ALA A 75 13.09 -11.49 7.57
N ALA A 76 13.49 -11.39 8.84
CA ALA A 76 12.61 -11.66 9.97
C ALA A 76 11.46 -10.64 10.06
N LEU A 77 11.74 -9.35 9.85
CA LEU A 77 10.72 -8.30 9.85
C LEU A 77 9.78 -8.42 8.64
N ALA A 78 10.30 -8.76 7.47
CA ALA A 78 9.48 -9.04 6.29
C ALA A 78 8.56 -10.26 6.51
N GLY A 79 9.09 -11.34 7.09
CA GLY A 79 8.31 -12.51 7.49
C GLY A 79 7.24 -12.16 8.53
N SER A 80 7.57 -11.33 9.52
CA SER A 80 6.61 -10.85 10.50
C SER A 80 5.48 -10.03 9.86
N LEU A 81 5.78 -9.16 8.89
CA LEU A 81 4.77 -8.42 8.14
C LEU A 81 3.83 -9.37 7.40
N LEU A 82 4.37 -10.35 6.67
CA LEU A 82 3.59 -11.36 5.94
C LEU A 82 2.63 -12.13 6.86
N VAL A 83 3.11 -12.55 8.04
CA VAL A 83 2.29 -13.25 9.03
C VAL A 83 1.16 -12.37 9.54
N GLN A 84 1.42 -11.09 9.82
CA GLN A 84 0.39 -10.17 10.29
C GLN A 84 -0.68 -9.91 9.22
N VAL A 85 -0.28 -9.71 7.97
CA VAL A 85 -1.22 -9.53 6.85
C VAL A 85 -2.05 -10.79 6.63
N ALA A 86 -1.44 -11.97 6.61
CA ALA A 86 -2.15 -13.24 6.47
C ALA A 86 -3.15 -13.48 7.60
N LEU A 87 -2.79 -13.10 8.83
CA LEU A 87 -3.66 -13.21 9.99
C LEU A 87 -4.89 -12.30 9.88
N LEU A 88 -4.72 -11.06 9.41
CA LEU A 88 -5.85 -10.15 9.17
C LEU A 88 -6.73 -10.65 8.03
N ARG A 89 -6.13 -11.13 6.93
CA ARG A 89 -6.86 -11.71 5.81
C ARG A 89 -7.73 -12.90 6.25
N ALA A 90 -7.19 -13.75 7.12
CA ALA A 90 -7.92 -14.89 7.70
C ALA A 90 -9.08 -14.46 8.62
N ARG A 91 -9.05 -13.24 9.16
CA ARG A 91 -10.14 -12.65 9.95
C ARG A 91 -11.19 -11.91 9.11
N GLY A 92 -11.09 -11.97 7.79
CA GLY A 92 -12.04 -11.33 6.89
C GLY A 92 -11.70 -9.88 6.51
N VAL A 93 -10.55 -9.36 6.95
CA VAL A 93 -10.07 -8.03 6.51
C VAL A 93 -9.71 -8.11 5.03
N THR A 94 -10.19 -7.14 4.24
CA THR A 94 -9.82 -7.00 2.84
C THR A 94 -8.41 -6.43 2.75
N VAL A 95 -7.53 -7.09 1.97
CA VAL A 95 -6.16 -6.61 1.79
C VAL A 95 -6.02 -5.96 0.42
N ALA A 96 -5.72 -4.66 0.41
CA ALA A 96 -5.38 -3.90 -0.78
C ALA A 96 -3.87 -3.66 -0.84
N TYR A 97 -3.30 -3.69 -2.05
CA TYR A 97 -1.88 -3.41 -2.27
C TYR A 97 -1.69 -2.51 -3.48
N THR A 98 -1.11 -1.32 -3.29
CA THR A 98 -0.70 -0.47 -4.42
C THR A 98 0.74 -0.80 -4.82
N ALA A 99 0.92 -1.25 -6.07
CA ALA A 99 2.23 -1.53 -6.64
C ALA A 99 2.87 -0.25 -7.19
N HIS A 100 3.37 0.59 -6.29
CA HIS A 100 4.01 1.87 -6.61
C HIS A 100 5.23 1.71 -7.50
N ASN A 101 6.06 0.70 -7.23
CA ASN A 101 7.28 0.40 -7.96
C ASN A 101 7.37 -1.11 -8.23
N LEU A 102 7.95 -1.49 -9.37
CA LEU A 102 8.24 -2.90 -9.67
C LEU A 102 9.42 -3.45 -8.85
N ALA A 103 10.34 -2.57 -8.47
CA ALA A 103 11.46 -2.84 -7.58
C ALA A 103 11.89 -1.52 -6.92
N ASP A 104 12.40 -1.61 -5.69
CA ASP A 104 13.03 -0.50 -5.00
C ASP A 104 14.17 0.10 -5.84
N HIS A 105 14.25 1.43 -5.86
CA HIS A 105 15.21 2.16 -6.67
C HIS A 105 16.65 1.90 -6.26
N GLU A 106 16.90 1.64 -4.97
CA GLU A 106 18.24 1.42 -4.44
C GLU A 106 18.67 -0.05 -4.50
N ARG A 107 17.75 -0.97 -4.85
CA ARG A 107 17.99 -2.41 -5.07
C ARG A 107 18.85 -3.07 -3.99
N ARG A 108 18.68 -2.69 -2.72
CA ARG A 108 19.54 -3.15 -1.61
C ARG A 108 19.41 -4.66 -1.33
N LYS A 109 18.19 -5.22 -1.43
CA LYS A 109 17.89 -6.65 -1.22
C LYS A 109 16.87 -7.17 -2.23
N PRO A 110 17.20 -7.17 -3.54
CA PRO A 110 16.22 -7.29 -4.61
C PRO A 110 15.53 -8.66 -4.65
N ARG A 111 16.22 -9.73 -4.25
CA ARG A 111 15.61 -11.07 -4.16
C ARG A 111 14.60 -11.18 -3.01
N LEU A 112 14.93 -10.64 -1.84
CA LEU A 112 14.03 -10.63 -0.70
C LEU A 112 12.80 -9.79 -1.01
N GLU A 113 12.99 -8.61 -1.57
CA GLU A 113 11.93 -7.70 -1.96
C GLU A 113 10.96 -8.33 -2.97
N ALA A 114 11.49 -8.87 -4.07
CA ALA A 114 10.67 -9.57 -5.06
C ALA A 114 9.89 -10.73 -4.44
N THR A 115 10.50 -11.48 -3.52
CA THR A 115 9.83 -12.58 -2.81
C THR A 115 8.69 -12.06 -1.92
N VAL A 116 8.95 -11.02 -1.13
CA VAL A 116 7.97 -10.44 -0.20
C VAL A 116 6.83 -9.79 -0.97
N ASN A 117 7.11 -9.03 -2.02
CA ASN A 117 6.09 -8.38 -2.84
C ASN A 117 5.17 -9.41 -3.53
N ARG A 118 5.73 -10.52 -4.06
CA ARG A 118 4.94 -11.63 -4.60
C ARG A 118 4.03 -12.27 -3.54
N LEU A 119 4.56 -12.48 -2.33
CA LEU A 119 3.79 -13.08 -1.24
C LEU A 119 2.68 -12.13 -0.74
N LEU A 120 2.97 -10.84 -0.61
CA LEU A 120 1.95 -9.83 -0.27
C LEU A 120 0.87 -9.74 -1.35
N ALA A 121 1.26 -9.73 -2.63
CA ALA A 121 0.30 -9.69 -3.73
C ALA A 121 -0.58 -10.94 -3.78
N ARG A 122 -0.10 -12.11 -3.34
CA ARG A 122 -0.91 -13.32 -3.17
C ARG A 122 -1.86 -13.27 -1.97
N LEU A 123 -1.52 -12.50 -0.95
CA LEU A 123 -2.38 -12.26 0.22
C LEU A 123 -3.39 -11.15 -0.03
N ALA A 124 -3.15 -10.30 -1.03
CA ALA A 124 -4.04 -9.22 -1.42
C ALA A 124 -5.31 -9.75 -2.11
N ASP A 125 -6.42 -9.07 -1.86
CA ASP A 125 -7.66 -9.21 -2.62
C ASP A 125 -7.65 -8.28 -3.83
N LEU A 126 -7.04 -7.10 -3.66
CA LEU A 126 -6.99 -6.02 -4.63
C LEU A 126 -5.55 -5.58 -4.84
N VAL A 127 -5.15 -5.43 -6.11
CA VAL A 127 -3.86 -4.83 -6.48
C VAL A 127 -4.11 -3.61 -7.36
N PHE A 128 -3.56 -2.47 -6.97
CA PHE A 128 -3.68 -1.22 -7.72
C PHE A 128 -2.40 -0.91 -8.48
N VAL A 129 -2.55 -0.46 -9.73
CA VAL A 129 -1.48 0.07 -10.59
C VAL A 129 -1.92 1.41 -11.19
N HIS A 130 -0.99 2.25 -11.62
CA HIS A 130 -1.32 3.61 -12.05
C HIS A 130 -1.50 3.81 -13.56
N ALA A 131 -1.20 2.80 -14.37
CA ALA A 131 -1.39 2.85 -15.81
C ALA A 131 -1.71 1.45 -16.37
N GLU A 132 -2.51 1.40 -17.45
CA GLU A 132 -2.82 0.14 -18.14
C GLU A 132 -1.56 -0.55 -18.65
N ALA A 133 -0.60 0.23 -19.15
CA ALA A 133 0.72 -0.27 -19.57
C ALA A 133 1.49 -0.98 -18.44
N SER A 134 1.22 -0.65 -17.17
CA SER A 134 1.85 -1.28 -16.01
C SER A 134 1.17 -2.58 -15.58
N ARG A 135 -0.05 -2.87 -16.07
CA ARG A 135 -0.83 -4.05 -15.65
C ARG A 135 -0.10 -5.36 -15.90
N GLN A 136 0.36 -5.59 -17.13
CA GLN A 136 1.06 -6.82 -17.51
C GLN A 136 2.45 -6.94 -16.85
N PRO A 137 3.31 -5.90 -16.86
CA PRO A 137 4.60 -5.95 -16.15
C PRO A 137 4.46 -6.25 -14.65
N VAL A 138 3.51 -5.60 -13.97
CA VAL A 138 3.26 -5.83 -12.53
C VAL A 138 2.73 -7.23 -12.29
N ALA A 139 1.76 -7.69 -13.09
CA ALA A 139 1.22 -9.05 -12.95
C ALA A 139 2.31 -10.12 -13.15
N SER A 140 3.21 -9.93 -14.10
CA SER A 140 4.34 -10.82 -14.33
C SER A 140 5.35 -10.77 -13.17
N ALA A 141 5.77 -9.58 -12.73
CA ALA A 141 6.75 -9.42 -11.66
C ALA A 141 6.26 -10.00 -10.32
N LEU A 142 4.98 -9.81 -10.02
CA LEU A 142 4.31 -10.31 -8.82
C LEU A 142 3.81 -11.77 -8.95
N ASP A 143 4.11 -12.44 -10.07
CA ASP A 143 3.71 -13.82 -10.34
C ASP A 143 2.22 -14.06 -10.11
N LEU A 144 1.40 -13.13 -10.62
CA LEU A 144 -0.06 -13.19 -10.57
C LEU A 144 -0.62 -14.11 -11.66
N CYS A 145 0.18 -15.04 -12.21
CA CYS A 145 -0.20 -15.92 -13.30
C CYS A 145 -0.95 -17.21 -12.85
N GLY A 146 -1.15 -17.41 -11.54
CA GLY A 146 -1.81 -18.58 -10.96
C GLY A 146 -3.35 -18.58 -11.01
N ARG A 147 -3.98 -19.58 -10.37
CA ARG A 147 -5.45 -19.80 -10.36
C ARG A 147 -6.23 -18.94 -9.36
N ARG A 148 -5.58 -18.41 -8.32
CA ARG A 148 -6.15 -17.42 -7.38
C ARG A 148 -5.39 -16.12 -7.59
N ARG A 149 -6.02 -15.14 -8.23
CA ARG A 149 -5.42 -13.85 -8.53
C ARG A 149 -6.18 -12.77 -7.78
N PRO A 150 -5.49 -11.78 -7.18
CA PRO A 150 -6.15 -10.55 -6.78
C PRO A 150 -6.76 -9.88 -8.01
N ALA A 151 -7.82 -9.10 -7.80
CA ALA A 151 -8.31 -8.22 -8.84
C ALA A 151 -7.30 -7.08 -9.05
N VAL A 152 -6.76 -6.98 -10.28
CA VAL A 152 -5.85 -5.88 -10.64
C VAL A 152 -6.67 -4.73 -11.21
N HIS A 153 -6.59 -3.57 -10.57
CA HIS A 153 -7.30 -2.36 -10.95
C HIS A 153 -6.32 -1.25 -11.34
N VAL A 154 -6.64 -0.55 -12.41
CA VAL A 154 -5.88 0.64 -12.81
C VAL A 154 -6.54 1.85 -12.17
N VAL A 155 -5.80 2.53 -11.29
CA VAL A 155 -6.21 3.77 -10.62
C VAL A 155 -5.16 4.81 -10.98
N PRO A 156 -5.43 5.73 -11.92
CA PRO A 156 -4.49 6.76 -12.32
C PRO A 156 -4.01 7.58 -11.13
N HIS A 157 -2.79 8.14 -11.22
CA HIS A 157 -2.35 9.11 -10.21
C HIS A 157 -3.30 10.30 -10.18
N PRO A 158 -3.62 10.83 -8.98
CA PRO A 158 -4.35 12.07 -8.89
C PRO A 158 -3.48 13.21 -9.42
N SER A 159 -4.14 14.27 -9.89
CA SER A 159 -3.44 15.50 -10.28
C SER A 159 -2.78 16.14 -9.06
N TYR A 160 -1.49 16.46 -9.15
CA TYR A 160 -0.79 17.19 -8.08
C TYR A 160 -0.82 18.71 -8.30
N VAL A 161 -1.52 19.17 -9.34
CA VAL A 161 -1.57 20.58 -9.77
C VAL A 161 -2.08 21.50 -8.66
N GLU A 162 -2.98 21.01 -7.81
CA GLU A 162 -3.56 21.75 -6.68
C GLU A 162 -2.88 21.43 -5.34
N ALA A 163 -2.05 20.39 -5.29
CA ALA A 163 -1.41 19.92 -4.07
C ALA A 163 -0.10 20.66 -3.75
N TYR A 164 0.49 21.35 -4.72
CA TYR A 164 1.70 22.15 -4.55
C TYR A 164 1.41 23.61 -4.83
N ASP A 165 1.94 24.48 -3.97
CA ASP A 165 2.13 25.88 -4.33
C ASP A 165 3.32 25.94 -5.30
N TRP A 166 3.01 26.16 -6.57
CA TRP A 166 4.01 26.19 -7.63
C TRP A 166 4.88 27.45 -7.57
N GLY A 167 4.49 28.48 -6.80
CA GLY A 167 5.23 29.73 -6.69
C GLY A 167 5.41 30.48 -8.02
N VAL A 168 4.61 30.12 -9.03
CA VAL A 168 4.59 30.77 -10.34
C VAL A 168 3.17 31.26 -10.60
N ASP A 169 3.02 32.56 -10.85
CA ASP A 169 1.77 33.11 -11.37
C ASP A 169 1.44 32.39 -12.68
N ARG A 170 0.35 31.64 -12.70
CA ARG A 170 -0.13 31.01 -13.93
C ARG A 170 -0.48 32.15 -14.90
N PRO A 171 0.08 32.21 -16.12
CA PRO A 171 -0.44 33.11 -17.11
C PRO A 171 -1.91 32.75 -17.35
N ALA A 172 -2.79 33.75 -17.29
CA ALA A 172 -4.20 33.60 -17.59
C ALA A 172 -4.35 32.99 -19.00
N ALA A 173 -5.22 31.98 -19.09
CA ALA A 173 -5.55 31.29 -20.34
C ALA A 173 -6.21 32.22 -21.36
#